data_AF-A0A358IW95-F1
#
_entry.id   AF-A0A358IW95-F1
#
_cell.length_a   1.000
_cell.length_b   1.000
_cell.length_c   1.000
_cell.angle_alpha   90.00
_cell.angle_beta   90.00
_cell.angle_gamma   90.00
#
_symmetry.space_group_name_H-M   'P 1'
#
loop_
_entity.id
_entity.type
_entity.pdbx_description
1 polymer ?
#
loop_
_entity_poly.entity_id
_entity_poly.type
_entity_poly.pdbx_seq_one_letter_code
_entity_poly.pdbx_strand_id
1 'polypeptide(L)'
;GGSTNAVMHLTAIAAEAGVDFGVEDCHQACVEAPVICDLKPGGRFLASHLYAAGGTRLVAQRLAEAGKIANVPTVSGRSLFAEAGDAEEQPGQQVVTSFDAPVMARGSYAVIYGDVAPEGAVIKLTGHKVDRFEGPAAVFDCEEDAFHAVQDGSVGEGDVIIIRYEGPKGGPGMREMLQVTAALKGRKVENVALLTDGRFSGASYGFVAGHVSPEAAAGGPIALIRDGDPIVIDVTNRRIDVLVDLEARRADFAPNRIRPAQGVFAKYRAAVASASQGAVTIPNPPPAQVPADLAARSTENAAS
;
A
#
# COMPACT_ATOMS: atom_id res chain seq x y z
N GLY A 1 6.91 9.96 -3.61
CA GLY A 1 7.46 9.70 -2.25
C GLY A 1 6.44 9.84 -1.12
N GLY A 2 5.13 9.87 -1.41
CA GLY A 2 4.10 10.04 -0.38
C GLY A 2 3.77 8.73 0.35
N SER A 3 2.86 8.81 1.32
CA SER A 3 2.34 7.63 2.03
C SER A 3 1.53 6.73 1.11
N THR A 4 1.61 5.41 1.33
CA THR A 4 0.75 4.42 0.66
C THR A 4 -0.73 4.58 1.01
N ASN A 5 -1.05 5.21 2.16
CA ASN A 5 -2.42 5.58 2.53
C ASN A 5 -3.09 6.47 1.48
N ALA A 6 -2.31 7.24 0.69
CA ALA A 6 -2.84 8.07 -0.38
C ALA A 6 -3.59 7.26 -1.44
N VAL A 7 -3.19 6.01 -1.70
CA VAL A 7 -3.91 5.13 -2.64
C VAL A 7 -5.35 4.93 -2.17
N MET A 8 -5.54 4.53 -0.91
CA MET A 8 -6.85 4.31 -0.33
C MET A 8 -7.69 5.60 -0.30
N HIS A 9 -7.08 6.74 0.08
CA HIS A 9 -7.79 8.01 0.16
C HIS A 9 -8.19 8.56 -1.22
N LEU A 10 -7.34 8.43 -2.24
CA LEU A 10 -7.65 8.89 -3.59
C LEU A 10 -8.76 8.03 -4.21
N THR A 11 -8.71 6.71 -4.05
CA THR A 11 -9.80 5.80 -4.46
C THR A 11 -11.11 6.15 -3.75
N ALA A 12 -11.06 6.45 -2.44
CA ALA A 12 -12.25 6.83 -1.69
C ALA A 12 -12.86 8.16 -2.17
N ILE A 13 -12.02 9.17 -2.42
CA ILE A 13 -12.45 10.47 -2.95
C ILE A 13 -13.09 10.30 -4.33
N ALA A 14 -12.48 9.47 -5.20
CA ALA A 14 -13.02 9.18 -6.52
C ALA A 14 -14.38 8.48 -6.45
N ALA A 15 -14.53 7.49 -5.58
CA ALA A 15 -15.80 6.79 -5.37
C ALA A 15 -16.91 7.76 -4.91
N GLU A 16 -16.63 8.64 -3.94
CA GLU A 16 -17.56 9.67 -3.48
C GLU A 16 -17.92 10.68 -4.58
N ALA A 17 -16.96 10.97 -5.47
CA ALA A 17 -17.15 11.86 -6.61
C ALA A 17 -17.83 11.18 -7.82
N GLY A 18 -18.06 9.86 -7.78
CA GLY A 18 -18.58 9.09 -8.92
C GLY A 18 -17.61 9.02 -10.11
N VAL A 19 -16.31 9.11 -9.86
CA VAL A 19 -15.25 9.04 -10.87
C VAL A 19 -14.68 7.62 -10.90
N ASP A 20 -14.55 7.06 -12.10
CA ASP A 20 -13.87 5.77 -12.30
C ASP A 20 -12.36 5.97 -12.15
N PHE A 21 -11.88 5.78 -10.92
CA PHE A 21 -10.47 5.87 -10.54
C PHE A 21 -10.22 4.97 -9.33
N GLY A 22 -9.09 4.26 -9.31
CA GLY A 22 -8.74 3.37 -8.22
C GLY A 22 -7.26 3.01 -8.13
N VAL A 23 -7.00 1.80 -7.66
CA VAL A 23 -5.63 1.36 -7.31
C VAL A 23 -4.72 1.25 -8.52
N GLU A 24 -5.23 0.83 -9.69
CA GLU A 24 -4.40 0.73 -10.90
C GLU A 24 -4.06 2.10 -11.47
N ASP A 25 -4.96 3.07 -11.36
CA ASP A 25 -4.66 4.46 -11.77
C ASP A 25 -3.55 5.06 -10.88
N CYS A 26 -3.58 4.76 -9.57
CA CYS A 26 -2.51 5.14 -8.65
C CYS A 26 -1.17 4.47 -9.01
N HIS A 27 -1.21 3.19 -9.40
CA HIS A 27 -0.02 2.47 -9.85
C HIS A 27 0.55 3.11 -11.12
N GLN A 28 -0.29 3.38 -12.12
CA GLN A 28 0.14 3.96 -13.38
C GLN A 28 0.77 5.35 -13.18
N ALA A 29 0.20 6.17 -12.30
CA ALA A 29 0.82 7.43 -11.91
C ALA A 29 2.24 7.25 -11.31
N CYS A 30 2.48 6.19 -10.54
CA CYS A 30 3.81 5.87 -10.01
C CYS A 30 4.78 5.33 -11.06
N VAL A 31 4.29 4.71 -12.14
CA VAL A 31 5.13 4.29 -13.28
C VAL A 31 5.57 5.52 -14.09
N GLU A 32 4.67 6.48 -14.29
CA GLU A 32 4.92 7.63 -15.16
C GLU A 32 5.68 8.78 -14.49
N ALA A 33 5.64 8.87 -13.15
CA ALA A 33 6.24 9.95 -12.39
C ALA A 33 7.33 9.46 -11.41
N PRO A 34 8.62 9.76 -11.66
CA PRO A 34 9.67 9.56 -10.66
C PRO A 34 9.44 10.40 -9.40
N VAL A 35 10.12 10.05 -8.31
CA VAL A 35 10.10 10.86 -7.09
C VAL A 35 11.06 12.03 -7.24
N ILE A 36 10.52 13.24 -7.29
CA ILE A 36 11.32 14.48 -7.38
C ILE A 36 11.49 15.22 -6.04
N CYS A 37 10.80 14.81 -4.98
CA CYS A 37 10.90 15.46 -3.66
C CYS A 37 11.70 14.60 -2.67
N ASP A 38 12.75 15.18 -2.09
CA ASP A 38 13.66 14.51 -1.15
C ASP A 38 13.19 14.68 0.30
N LEU A 39 12.10 13.99 0.66
CA LEU A 39 11.42 14.16 1.95
C LEU A 39 11.44 12.89 2.80
N LYS A 40 11.59 13.07 4.11
CA LYS A 40 11.40 12.01 5.11
C LYS A 40 9.99 11.39 4.98
N PRO A 41 9.84 10.07 5.25
CA PRO A 41 10.83 9.19 5.87
C PRO A 41 11.86 8.57 4.91
N GLY A 42 11.70 8.71 3.59
CA GLY A 42 12.61 8.12 2.60
C GLY A 42 13.81 9.00 2.23
N GLY A 43 13.69 10.31 2.45
CA GLY A 43 14.67 11.33 2.07
C GLY A 43 15.27 12.09 3.26
N ARG A 44 15.94 13.21 2.95
CA ARG A 44 16.70 14.03 3.89
C ARG A 44 15.86 15.11 4.57
N PHE A 45 14.95 15.75 3.84
CA PHE A 45 14.32 16.99 4.28
C PHE A 45 12.92 16.79 4.92
N LEU A 46 12.39 17.86 5.50
CA LEU A 46 11.08 17.91 6.17
C LEU A 46 10.12 18.79 5.37
N ALA A 47 8.82 18.71 5.67
CA ALA A 47 7.80 19.54 5.02
C ALA A 47 8.07 21.06 5.13
N SER A 48 8.66 21.53 6.24
CA SER A 48 9.07 22.94 6.38
C SER A 48 10.14 23.36 5.38
N HIS A 49 11.04 22.44 5.02
CA HIS A 49 12.04 22.69 3.98
C HIS A 49 11.41 22.69 2.59
N LEU A 50 10.39 21.84 2.33
CA LEU A 50 9.62 21.91 1.09
C LEU A 50 8.97 23.28 0.95
N TYR A 51 8.32 23.77 2.01
CA TYR A 51 7.75 25.12 2.02
C TYR A 51 8.82 26.17 1.71
N ALA A 52 9.96 26.15 2.42
CA ALA A 52 11.05 27.10 2.21
C ALA A 52 11.69 27.01 0.81
N ALA A 53 11.62 25.87 0.14
CA ALA A 53 12.15 25.68 -1.21
C ALA A 53 11.29 26.32 -2.32
N GLY A 54 10.02 26.64 -2.03
CA GLY A 54 9.01 27.07 -3.01
C GLY A 54 7.68 26.32 -2.91
N GLY A 55 7.58 25.38 -1.98
CA GLY A 55 6.34 24.70 -1.61
C GLY A 55 5.77 23.78 -2.68
N THR A 56 4.48 23.48 -2.55
CA THR A 56 3.75 22.61 -3.48
C THR A 56 3.55 23.24 -4.85
N ARG A 57 3.60 24.57 -4.97
CA ARG A 57 3.58 25.27 -6.27
C ARG A 57 4.80 24.91 -7.11
N LEU A 58 5.99 24.88 -6.51
CA LEU A 58 7.20 24.43 -7.20
C LEU A 58 7.08 22.99 -7.69
N VAL A 59 6.51 22.10 -6.87
CA VAL A 59 6.25 20.70 -7.26
C VAL A 59 5.28 20.63 -8.45
N ALA A 60 4.18 21.39 -8.40
CA ALA A 60 3.21 21.46 -9.48
C ALA A 60 3.83 22.04 -10.77
N GLN A 61 4.70 23.03 -10.66
CA GLN A 61 5.42 23.62 -11.78
C GLN A 61 6.28 22.57 -12.48
N ARG A 62 7.11 21.82 -11.73
CA ARG A 62 7.95 20.75 -12.29
C ARG A 62 7.12 19.65 -12.96
N LEU A 63 5.99 19.28 -12.36
CA LEU A 63 5.07 18.29 -12.95
C LEU A 63 4.44 18.80 -14.25
N ALA A 64 4.05 20.09 -14.30
CA ALA A 64 3.48 20.72 -15.49
C ALA A 64 4.51 20.82 -16.62
N GLU A 65 5.72 21.29 -16.33
CA GLU A 65 6.84 21.39 -17.29
C GLU A 65 7.19 20.03 -17.91
N ALA A 66 7.12 18.96 -17.11
CA ALA A 66 7.34 17.59 -17.56
C ALA A 66 6.12 16.93 -18.23
N GLY A 67 4.99 17.65 -18.37
CA GLY A 67 3.76 17.14 -18.98
C GLY A 67 3.08 16.00 -18.21
N LYS A 68 3.29 15.93 -16.89
CA LYS A 68 2.77 14.84 -16.02
C LYS A 68 1.43 15.13 -15.37
N ILE A 69 0.95 16.37 -15.49
CA ILE A 69 -0.36 16.79 -15.00
C ILE A 69 -1.07 17.60 -16.07
N ALA A 70 -2.40 17.55 -16.06
CA ALA A 70 -3.23 18.35 -16.96
C ALA A 70 -3.54 19.72 -16.34
N ASN A 71 -3.78 20.72 -17.19
CA ASN A 71 -4.24 22.01 -16.74
C ASN A 71 -5.75 21.97 -16.44
N VAL A 72 -6.12 22.09 -15.17
CA VAL A 72 -7.50 21.96 -14.69
C VAL A 72 -7.90 23.18 -13.84
N PRO A 73 -9.20 23.48 -13.67
CA PRO A 73 -9.64 24.53 -12.77
C PRO A 73 -9.31 24.20 -11.30
N THR A 74 -9.08 25.23 -10.49
CA THR A 74 -8.88 25.12 -9.04
C THR A 74 -9.93 25.92 -8.28
N VAL A 75 -9.98 25.75 -6.96
CA VAL A 75 -10.92 26.46 -6.08
C VAL A 75 -10.65 27.98 -5.99
N SER A 76 -9.48 28.47 -6.44
CA SER A 76 -9.20 29.91 -6.52
C SER A 76 -9.89 30.58 -7.71
N GLY A 77 -10.47 29.80 -8.62
CA GLY A 77 -10.99 30.27 -9.91
C GLY A 77 -9.91 30.38 -11.01
N ARG A 78 -8.63 30.18 -10.67
CA ARG A 78 -7.53 30.09 -11.64
C ARG A 78 -7.29 28.64 -12.05
N SER A 79 -6.58 28.47 -13.15
CA SER A 79 -6.13 27.16 -13.62
C SER A 79 -4.93 26.67 -12.81
N LEU A 80 -4.73 25.35 -12.73
CA LEU A 80 -3.63 24.72 -12.00
C LEU A 80 -2.27 25.21 -12.51
N PHE A 81 -2.12 25.39 -13.82
CA PHE A 81 -0.85 25.89 -14.39
C PHE A 81 -0.62 27.36 -14.07
N ALA A 82 -1.68 28.17 -13.92
CA ALA A 82 -1.53 29.55 -13.46
C ALA A 82 -1.06 29.59 -11.99
N GLU A 83 -1.60 28.72 -11.12
CA GLU A 83 -1.13 28.60 -9.74
C GLU A 83 0.32 28.10 -9.65
N ALA A 84 0.68 27.12 -10.49
CA ALA A 84 2.03 26.58 -10.57
C ALA A 84 3.05 27.60 -11.14
N GLY A 85 2.63 28.46 -12.07
CA GLY A 85 3.47 29.50 -12.65
C GLY A 85 3.93 30.56 -11.64
N ASP A 86 3.21 30.72 -10.51
CA ASP A 86 3.57 31.62 -9.41
C ASP A 86 4.52 30.95 -8.39
N ALA A 87 5.19 29.85 -8.75
CA ALA A 87 6.17 29.22 -7.88
C ALA A 87 7.42 30.11 -7.75
N GLU A 88 7.79 30.43 -6.50
CA GLU A 88 9.05 31.11 -6.18
C GLU A 88 10.04 30.09 -5.64
N GLU A 89 11.00 29.71 -6.47
CA GLU A 89 12.05 28.76 -6.08
C GLU A 89 13.16 29.45 -5.30
N GLN A 90 13.50 28.89 -4.13
CA GLN A 90 14.61 29.37 -3.34
C GLN A 90 15.95 28.99 -4.00
N PRO A 91 16.87 29.94 -4.26
CA PRO A 91 18.16 29.65 -4.86
C PRO A 91 18.95 28.60 -4.08
N GLY A 92 19.44 27.58 -4.78
CA GLY A 92 20.27 26.51 -4.21
C GLY A 92 19.51 25.49 -3.35
N GLN A 93 18.17 25.51 -3.33
CA GLN A 93 17.39 24.48 -2.65
C GLN A 93 17.67 23.08 -3.24
N GLN A 94 17.59 22.05 -2.41
CA GLN A 94 17.84 20.65 -2.80
C GLN A 94 16.63 19.73 -2.52
N VAL A 95 15.48 20.31 -2.15
CA VAL A 95 14.30 19.60 -1.67
C VAL A 95 13.43 19.12 -2.84
N VAL A 96 13.24 19.97 -3.86
CA VAL A 96 12.49 19.66 -5.07
C VAL A 96 13.47 19.60 -6.24
N THR A 97 13.65 18.43 -6.80
CA THR A 97 14.55 18.17 -7.94
C THR A 97 13.81 18.23 -9.27
N SER A 98 14.51 18.08 -10.38
CA SER A 98 13.91 17.99 -11.71
C SER A 98 13.61 16.54 -12.10
N PHE A 99 12.84 16.37 -13.18
CA PHE A 99 12.58 15.06 -13.78
C PHE A 99 13.83 14.43 -14.42
N ASP A 100 14.82 15.24 -14.81
CA ASP A 100 16.09 14.77 -15.37
C ASP A 100 17.08 14.29 -14.30
N ALA A 101 16.92 14.77 -13.06
CA ALA A 101 17.75 14.39 -11.92
C ALA A 101 16.87 14.05 -10.70
N PRO A 102 15.99 13.03 -10.81
CA PRO A 102 15.05 12.73 -9.75
C PRO A 102 15.74 12.09 -8.55
N VAL A 103 15.12 12.22 -7.37
CA VAL A 103 15.56 11.54 -6.14
C VAL A 103 15.45 10.02 -6.29
N MET A 104 14.41 9.55 -6.98
CA MET A 104 14.24 8.15 -7.35
C MET A 104 13.70 8.07 -8.77
N ALA A 105 14.35 7.28 -9.63
CA ALA A 105 13.99 7.11 -11.04
C ALA A 105 12.63 6.42 -11.27
N ARG A 106 12.04 5.85 -10.21
CA ARG A 106 10.72 5.21 -10.21
C ARG A 106 9.82 5.82 -9.12
N GLY A 107 8.52 5.53 -9.18
CA GLY A 107 7.57 5.87 -8.13
C GLY A 107 7.90 5.21 -6.79
N SER A 108 7.28 5.71 -5.71
CA SER A 108 7.59 5.27 -4.34
C SER A 108 6.85 4.01 -3.88
N TYR A 109 5.89 3.53 -4.64
CA TYR A 109 5.12 2.31 -4.36
C TYR A 109 4.68 1.65 -5.67
N ALA A 110 4.24 0.40 -5.59
CA ALA A 110 3.55 -0.31 -6.65
C ALA A 110 2.28 -0.98 -6.10
N VAL A 111 1.33 -1.26 -6.99
CA VAL A 111 0.24 -2.19 -6.70
C VAL A 111 0.67 -3.55 -7.24
N ILE A 112 0.55 -4.58 -6.40
CA ILE A 112 0.94 -5.96 -6.71
C ILE A 112 -0.25 -6.89 -6.46
N TYR A 113 -0.30 -7.98 -7.22
CA TYR A 113 -1.37 -8.95 -7.21
C TYR A 113 -0.83 -10.36 -7.01
N GLY A 114 -1.67 -11.35 -6.80
CA GLY A 114 -1.24 -12.74 -6.80
C GLY A 114 -2.12 -13.59 -5.93
N ASP A 115 -1.65 -14.79 -5.65
CA ASP A 115 -2.42 -15.75 -4.87
C ASP A 115 -2.78 -15.19 -3.50
N VAL A 116 -1.89 -14.39 -2.90
CA VAL A 116 -2.11 -13.75 -1.59
C VAL A 116 -3.07 -12.56 -1.66
N ALA A 117 -3.04 -11.80 -2.76
CA ALA A 117 -3.74 -10.53 -2.93
C ALA A 117 -4.41 -10.42 -4.32
N PRO A 118 -5.48 -11.18 -4.59
CA PRO A 118 -6.09 -11.22 -5.92
C PRO A 118 -6.80 -9.91 -6.30
N GLU A 119 -7.21 -9.09 -5.32
CA GLU A 119 -7.74 -7.73 -5.56
C GLU A 119 -6.67 -6.64 -5.34
N GLY A 120 -5.42 -7.03 -5.20
CA GLY A 120 -4.28 -6.13 -5.06
C GLY A 120 -3.83 -5.87 -3.62
N ALA A 121 -2.58 -5.45 -3.50
CA ALA A 121 -1.93 -4.94 -2.31
C ALA A 121 -1.01 -3.78 -2.70
N VAL A 122 -0.72 -2.89 -1.76
CA VAL A 122 0.19 -1.75 -2.00
C VAL A 122 1.53 -2.03 -1.34
N ILE A 123 2.58 -2.17 -2.16
CA ILE A 123 3.96 -2.36 -1.69
C ILE A 123 4.76 -1.08 -1.85
N LYS A 124 5.47 -0.68 -0.80
CA LYS A 124 6.35 0.49 -0.83
C LYS A 124 7.68 0.12 -1.48
N LEU A 125 8.14 0.89 -2.46
CA LEU A 125 9.40 0.61 -3.19
C LEU A 125 10.61 1.35 -2.64
N THR A 126 10.39 2.28 -1.70
CA THR A 126 11.46 3.05 -1.06
C THR A 126 12.26 2.15 -0.12
N GLY A 127 13.57 2.03 -0.36
CA GLY A 127 14.46 1.20 0.44
C GLY A 127 14.73 -0.20 -0.14
N HIS A 128 14.04 -0.59 -1.21
CA HIS A 128 14.30 -1.84 -1.92
C HIS A 128 15.66 -1.77 -2.64
N LYS A 129 16.55 -2.73 -2.35
CA LYS A 129 17.80 -2.96 -3.10
C LYS A 129 17.67 -4.06 -4.15
N VAL A 130 16.68 -4.93 -3.99
CA VAL A 130 16.34 -6.05 -4.87
C VAL A 130 14.83 -5.99 -5.13
N ASP A 131 14.39 -6.59 -6.23
CA ASP A 131 12.97 -6.59 -6.63
C ASP A 131 12.26 -7.92 -6.33
N ARG A 132 12.97 -8.93 -5.80
CA ARG A 132 12.40 -10.22 -5.42
C ARG A 132 12.79 -10.61 -3.99
N PHE A 133 11.84 -11.16 -3.25
CA PHE A 133 12.01 -11.76 -1.93
C PHE A 133 11.29 -13.11 -1.89
N GLU A 134 11.90 -14.09 -1.24
CA GLU A 134 11.30 -15.41 -1.04
C GLU A 134 11.64 -15.91 0.36
N GLY A 135 10.65 -16.42 1.07
CA GLY A 135 10.82 -16.84 2.46
C GLY A 135 9.62 -17.60 3.02
N PRO A 136 9.81 -18.32 4.13
CA PRO A 136 8.72 -18.99 4.83
C PRO A 136 7.80 -17.97 5.52
N ALA A 137 6.50 -18.25 5.52
CA ALA A 137 5.51 -17.45 6.23
C ALA A 137 5.65 -17.62 7.75
N ALA A 138 5.63 -16.51 8.49
CA ALA A 138 5.37 -16.45 9.92
C ALA A 138 4.06 -15.69 10.13
N VAL A 139 3.00 -16.40 10.53
CA VAL A 139 1.60 -15.94 10.45
C VAL A 139 1.08 -15.54 11.82
N PHE A 140 0.53 -14.33 11.90
CA PHE A 140 -0.03 -13.76 13.11
C PHE A 140 -1.42 -13.20 12.85
N ASP A 141 -2.33 -13.39 13.81
CA ASP A 141 -3.71 -12.90 13.73
C ASP A 141 -3.89 -11.51 14.38
N CYS A 142 -2.81 -10.93 14.93
CA CYS A 142 -2.79 -9.55 15.41
C CYS A 142 -1.36 -8.97 15.49
N GLU A 143 -1.25 -7.64 15.49
CA GLU A 143 0.03 -6.91 15.63
C GLU A 143 0.78 -7.30 16.90
N GLU A 144 0.07 -7.49 18.01
CA GLU A 144 0.67 -7.75 19.32
C GLU A 144 1.46 -9.07 19.33
N ASP A 145 0.94 -10.12 18.72
CA ASP A 145 1.60 -11.42 18.64
C ASP A 145 2.84 -11.37 17.73
N ALA A 146 2.72 -10.70 16.58
CA ALA A 146 3.86 -10.46 15.68
C ALA A 146 4.97 -9.66 16.37
N PHE A 147 4.59 -8.65 17.14
CA PHE A 147 5.53 -7.83 17.91
C PHE A 147 6.26 -8.64 18.97
N HIS A 148 5.57 -9.53 19.70
CA HIS A 148 6.20 -10.42 20.66
C HIS A 148 7.17 -11.40 19.99
N ALA A 149 6.79 -12.01 18.87
CA ALA A 149 7.63 -12.95 18.14
C ALA A 149 8.90 -12.29 17.55
N VAL A 150 8.80 -11.03 17.12
CA VAL A 150 9.99 -10.25 16.77
C VAL A 150 10.83 -9.98 18.02
N GLN A 151 10.21 -9.57 19.12
CA GLN A 151 10.92 -9.22 20.36
C GLN A 151 11.63 -10.39 21.05
N ASP A 152 11.11 -11.61 20.98
CA ASP A 152 11.77 -12.80 21.51
C ASP A 152 12.74 -13.45 20.51
N GLY A 153 12.59 -13.16 19.22
CA GLY A 153 13.45 -13.66 18.16
C GLY A 153 12.97 -14.96 17.52
N SER A 154 11.70 -15.31 17.73
CA SER A 154 11.04 -16.43 17.04
C SER A 154 10.89 -16.18 15.54
N VAL A 155 10.95 -14.91 15.12
CA VAL A 155 11.02 -14.50 13.71
C VAL A 155 12.33 -13.77 13.44
N GLY A 156 12.94 -14.04 12.29
CA GLY A 156 14.26 -13.52 11.92
C GLY A 156 14.47 -13.33 10.43
N GLU A 157 15.74 -13.18 10.05
CA GLU A 157 16.15 -12.93 8.67
C GLU A 157 15.65 -14.02 7.72
N GLY A 158 15.07 -13.59 6.60
CA GLY A 158 14.51 -14.46 5.57
C GLY A 158 13.01 -14.72 5.72
N ASP A 159 12.40 -14.41 6.86
CA ASP A 159 10.98 -14.68 7.09
C ASP A 159 10.06 -13.67 6.38
N VAL A 160 8.86 -14.16 6.03
CA VAL A 160 7.74 -13.33 5.58
C VAL A 160 6.72 -13.25 6.70
N ILE A 161 6.73 -12.14 7.44
CA ILE A 161 5.79 -11.87 8.53
C ILE A 161 4.45 -11.47 7.92
N ILE A 162 3.41 -12.22 8.25
CA ILE A 162 2.04 -11.98 7.79
C ILE A 162 1.19 -11.64 9.00
N ILE A 163 0.65 -10.42 9.05
CA ILE A 163 -0.28 -9.98 10.10
C ILE A 163 -1.66 -9.82 9.47
N ARG A 164 -2.58 -10.71 9.82
CA ARG A 164 -3.92 -10.76 9.22
C ARG A 164 -5.02 -10.46 10.24
N TYR A 165 -6.24 -10.27 9.75
CA TYR A 165 -7.39 -9.80 10.53
C TYR A 165 -7.21 -8.37 11.06
N GLU A 166 -6.36 -7.58 10.41
CA GLU A 166 -6.13 -6.17 10.69
C GLU A 166 -6.75 -5.25 9.64
N GLY A 167 -7.48 -5.82 8.68
CA GLY A 167 -8.18 -5.11 7.62
C GLY A 167 -9.40 -4.29 8.08
N PRO A 168 -10.13 -3.67 7.14
CA PRO A 168 -11.29 -2.84 7.44
C PRO A 168 -12.32 -3.50 8.35
N LYS A 169 -12.70 -4.76 8.08
CA LYS A 169 -13.67 -5.51 8.89
C LYS A 169 -12.99 -6.29 10.02
N GLY A 170 -11.81 -6.84 9.78
CA GLY A 170 -11.07 -7.69 10.70
C GLY A 170 -10.69 -6.97 11.99
N GLY A 171 -10.00 -5.84 11.84
CA GLY A 171 -9.41 -5.09 12.96
C GLY A 171 -10.42 -4.81 14.09
N PRO A 172 -11.57 -4.18 13.82
CA PRO A 172 -11.98 -3.41 12.62
C PRO A 172 -11.36 -2.01 12.56
N GLY A 173 -11.45 -1.34 11.41
CA GLY A 173 -10.95 0.03 11.22
C GLY A 173 -9.60 0.13 10.53
N MET A 174 -9.07 -0.99 10.04
CA MET A 174 -7.83 -1.05 9.26
C MET A 174 -6.67 -0.30 9.94
N ARG A 175 -6.24 -0.73 11.13
CA ARG A 175 -5.28 0.04 11.94
C ARG A 175 -3.94 0.20 11.23
N GLU A 176 -3.23 1.27 11.58
CA GLU A 176 -1.86 1.50 11.12
C GLU A 176 -0.88 0.96 12.17
N MET A 177 -0.09 -0.04 11.77
CA MET A 177 0.82 -0.77 12.64
C MET A 177 2.23 -0.21 12.56
N LEU A 178 2.82 0.08 13.72
CA LEU A 178 4.16 0.67 13.86
C LEU A 178 5.05 -0.15 14.80
N GLN A 179 4.46 -0.95 15.70
CA GLN A 179 5.22 -1.61 16.75
C GLN A 179 6.18 -2.65 16.16
N VAL A 180 5.70 -3.44 15.20
CA VAL A 180 6.48 -4.49 14.53
C VAL A 180 7.64 -3.90 13.74
N THR A 181 7.39 -2.83 12.96
CA THR A 181 8.44 -2.18 12.18
C THR A 181 9.50 -1.52 13.06
N ALA A 182 9.10 -0.93 14.20
CA ALA A 182 10.02 -0.40 15.19
C ALA A 182 10.84 -1.50 15.90
N ALA A 183 10.23 -2.64 16.21
CA ALA A 183 10.90 -3.77 16.85
C ALA A 183 11.98 -4.39 15.95
N LEU A 184 11.67 -4.62 14.66
CA LEU A 184 12.63 -5.12 13.68
C LEU A 184 13.85 -4.20 13.57
N LYS A 185 13.62 -2.89 13.49
CA LYS A 185 14.68 -1.88 13.52
C LYS A 185 15.54 -1.96 14.79
N GLY A 186 14.90 -2.08 15.96
CA GLY A 186 15.61 -2.20 17.24
C GLY A 186 16.49 -3.43 17.31
N ARG A 187 16.05 -4.55 16.72
CA ARG A 187 16.80 -5.81 16.64
C ARG A 187 17.78 -5.89 15.48
N LYS A 188 17.82 -4.88 14.61
CA LYS A 188 18.67 -4.83 13.41
C LYS A 188 18.40 -5.99 12.43
N VAL A 189 17.14 -6.40 12.33
CA VAL A 189 16.69 -7.35 11.31
C VAL A 189 16.37 -6.55 10.04
N GLU A 190 17.02 -6.85 8.93
CA GLU A 190 16.95 -6.04 7.70
C GLU A 190 16.34 -6.77 6.50
N ASN A 191 16.51 -8.08 6.42
CA ASN A 191 16.09 -8.94 5.31
C ASN A 191 14.84 -9.75 5.70
N VAL A 192 13.73 -9.05 5.91
CA VAL A 192 12.40 -9.64 6.10
C VAL A 192 11.38 -8.99 5.19
N ALA A 193 10.27 -9.68 4.95
CA ALA A 193 9.09 -9.09 4.35
C ALA A 193 7.96 -8.95 5.38
N LEU A 194 7.15 -7.90 5.25
CA LEU A 194 5.98 -7.61 6.06
C LEU A 194 4.75 -7.54 5.15
N LEU A 195 3.75 -8.36 5.44
CA LEU A 195 2.48 -8.43 4.71
C LEU A 195 1.32 -8.24 5.69
N THR A 196 0.30 -7.49 5.27
CA THR A 196 -0.92 -7.34 6.07
C THR A 196 -2.15 -6.95 5.24
N ASP A 197 -3.32 -7.39 5.68
CA ASP A 197 -4.60 -6.84 5.24
C ASP A 197 -4.94 -5.48 5.88
N GLY A 198 -4.18 -5.05 6.90
CA GLY A 198 -4.18 -3.72 7.50
C GLY A 198 -3.23 -2.74 6.83
N ARG A 199 -2.62 -1.85 7.62
CA ARG A 199 -1.68 -0.81 7.15
C ARG A 199 -0.40 -0.80 7.98
N PHE A 200 0.72 -0.46 7.38
CA PHE A 200 1.99 -0.25 8.09
C PHE A 200 2.40 1.22 8.09
N SER A 201 2.91 1.69 9.22
CA SER A 201 3.51 3.02 9.37
C SER A 201 5.03 2.99 9.35
N GLY A 202 5.63 4.10 8.93
CA GLY A 202 6.89 4.56 9.51
C GLY A 202 8.18 3.79 9.18
N ALA A 203 8.17 2.80 8.30
CA ALA A 203 9.39 2.09 7.92
C ALA A 203 9.57 1.95 6.40
N SER A 204 10.81 2.08 5.97
CA SER A 204 11.29 1.73 4.62
C SER A 204 12.24 0.53 4.81
N TYR A 205 11.73 -0.55 5.39
CA TYR A 205 12.47 -1.77 5.72
C TYR A 205 12.08 -2.86 4.74
N GLY A 206 13.05 -3.42 3.99
CA GLY A 206 12.81 -4.56 3.11
C GLY A 206 11.55 -4.41 2.25
N PHE A 207 10.75 -5.46 2.19
CA PHE A 207 9.50 -5.53 1.44
C PHE A 207 8.31 -5.34 2.38
N VAL A 208 7.61 -4.20 2.29
CA VAL A 208 6.42 -3.92 3.11
C VAL A 208 5.21 -3.74 2.21
N ALA A 209 4.28 -4.69 2.27
CA ALA A 209 3.00 -4.61 1.59
C ALA A 209 1.85 -4.56 2.60
N GLY A 210 0.97 -3.58 2.43
CA GLY A 210 -0.28 -3.48 3.16
C GLY A 210 -1.46 -3.52 2.20
N HIS A 211 -2.67 -3.37 2.75
CA HIS A 211 -3.92 -3.33 1.99
C HIS A 211 -4.18 -4.62 1.20
N VAL A 212 -3.63 -5.75 1.65
CA VAL A 212 -3.89 -7.05 1.00
C VAL A 212 -5.40 -7.28 0.93
N SER A 213 -5.89 -7.40 -0.30
CA SER A 213 -7.31 -7.50 -0.60
C SER A 213 -7.60 -8.77 -1.42
N PRO A 214 -8.65 -9.54 -1.09
CA PRO A 214 -9.56 -9.37 0.04
C PRO A 214 -8.88 -9.60 1.41
N GLU A 215 -9.38 -8.93 2.45
CA GLU A 215 -8.88 -9.11 3.82
C GLU A 215 -9.23 -10.51 4.39
N ALA A 216 -8.53 -10.93 5.45
CA ALA A 216 -8.75 -12.25 6.04
C ALA A 216 -10.16 -12.42 6.60
N ALA A 217 -10.71 -11.37 7.21
CA ALA A 217 -12.07 -11.36 7.75
C ALA A 217 -13.17 -11.52 6.68
N ALA A 218 -12.84 -11.25 5.42
CA ALA A 218 -13.72 -11.45 4.27
C ALA A 218 -13.48 -12.81 3.57
N GLY A 219 -12.63 -13.69 4.14
CA GLY A 219 -12.29 -14.99 3.55
C GLY A 219 -11.26 -14.90 2.41
N GLY A 220 -10.51 -13.80 2.35
CA GLY A 220 -9.43 -13.63 1.38
C GLY A 220 -8.32 -14.67 1.54
N PRO A 221 -7.53 -14.94 0.48
CA PRO A 221 -6.49 -15.97 0.49
C PRO A 221 -5.46 -15.85 1.62
N ILE A 222 -5.14 -14.64 2.07
CA ILE A 222 -4.29 -14.39 3.24
C ILE A 222 -4.76 -15.11 4.52
N ALA A 223 -6.05 -15.41 4.65
CA ALA A 223 -6.61 -16.18 5.77
C ALA A 223 -6.23 -17.67 5.74
N LEU A 224 -5.83 -18.20 4.57
CA LEU A 224 -5.55 -19.61 4.33
C LEU A 224 -4.07 -19.97 4.49
N ILE A 225 -3.21 -18.96 4.59
CA ILE A 225 -1.77 -19.12 4.76
C ILE A 225 -1.48 -19.65 6.16
N ARG A 226 -0.50 -20.56 6.25
CA ARG A 226 -0.04 -21.24 7.46
C ARG A 226 1.46 -20.99 7.63
N ASP A 227 1.95 -21.14 8.86
CA ASP A 227 3.38 -21.05 9.14
C ASP A 227 4.19 -22.01 8.26
N GLY A 228 5.33 -21.52 7.77
CA GLY A 228 6.24 -22.25 6.90
C GLY A 228 5.85 -22.30 5.43
N ASP A 229 4.67 -21.81 5.03
CA ASP A 229 4.32 -21.72 3.61
C ASP A 229 5.32 -20.85 2.84
N PRO A 230 5.81 -21.25 1.65
CA PRO A 230 6.75 -20.43 0.90
C PRO A 230 6.01 -19.27 0.24
N ILE A 231 6.43 -18.05 0.53
CA ILE A 231 5.87 -16.83 -0.08
C ILE A 231 6.91 -16.23 -1.01
N VAL A 232 6.46 -15.82 -2.20
CA VAL A 232 7.27 -15.16 -3.22
C VAL A 232 6.70 -13.78 -3.47
N ILE A 233 7.54 -12.76 -3.30
CA ILE A 233 7.22 -11.38 -3.67
C ILE A 233 8.11 -10.99 -4.86
N ASP A 234 7.50 -10.63 -5.97
CA ASP A 234 8.18 -10.22 -7.20
C ASP A 234 7.62 -8.87 -7.65
N VAL A 235 8.34 -7.80 -7.32
CA VAL A 235 7.94 -6.43 -7.64
C VAL A 235 7.97 -6.18 -9.14
N THR A 236 8.94 -6.75 -9.86
CA THR A 236 9.10 -6.58 -11.30
C THR A 236 7.87 -7.09 -12.05
N ASN A 237 7.39 -8.27 -11.67
CA ASN A 237 6.20 -8.89 -12.26
C ASN A 237 4.90 -8.49 -11.56
N ARG A 238 4.97 -7.65 -10.53
CA ARG A 238 3.84 -7.25 -9.68
C ARG A 238 3.10 -8.45 -9.07
N ARG A 239 3.85 -9.43 -8.58
CA ARG A 239 3.34 -10.70 -8.02
C ARG A 239 3.60 -10.85 -6.52
N ILE A 240 2.63 -11.41 -5.82
CA ILE A 240 2.73 -11.89 -4.44
C ILE A 240 2.00 -13.23 -4.30
N ASP A 241 2.79 -14.29 -4.30
CA ASP A 241 2.32 -15.66 -4.49
C ASP A 241 2.70 -16.55 -3.31
N VAL A 242 1.93 -17.61 -3.13
CA VAL A 242 2.19 -18.66 -2.13
C VAL A 242 2.36 -19.97 -2.87
N LEU A 243 3.45 -20.68 -2.61
CA LEU A 243 3.80 -21.91 -3.35
C LEU A 243 3.09 -23.15 -2.77
N VAL A 244 1.80 -23.01 -2.46
CA VAL A 244 0.91 -24.08 -1.97
C VAL A 244 -0.48 -23.95 -2.59
N ASP A 245 -1.22 -25.04 -2.63
CA ASP A 245 -2.61 -25.03 -3.08
C ASP A 245 -3.53 -24.47 -1.98
N LEU A 246 -3.95 -23.21 -2.13
CA LEU A 246 -4.88 -22.57 -1.20
C LEU A 246 -6.33 -23.04 -1.41
N GLU A 247 -6.73 -23.44 -2.61
CA GLU A 247 -8.10 -23.86 -2.87
C GLU A 247 -8.40 -25.20 -2.20
N ALA A 248 -7.44 -26.13 -2.20
CA ALA A 248 -7.52 -27.34 -1.39
C ALA A 248 -7.73 -27.05 0.12
N ARG A 249 -7.20 -25.94 0.63
CA ARG A 249 -7.39 -25.54 2.04
C ARG A 249 -8.73 -24.89 2.30
N ARG A 250 -9.34 -24.28 1.28
CA ARG A 250 -10.60 -23.55 1.41
C ARG A 250 -11.75 -24.47 1.79
N ALA A 251 -11.75 -25.71 1.34
CA ALA A 251 -12.79 -26.70 1.61
C ALA A 251 -13.02 -26.95 3.12
N ASP A 252 -11.94 -27.00 3.89
CA ASP A 252 -11.98 -27.25 5.34
C ASP A 252 -11.75 -25.96 6.17
N PHE A 253 -11.74 -24.79 5.52
CA PHE A 253 -11.40 -23.55 6.19
C PHE A 253 -12.57 -23.03 7.04
N ALA A 254 -12.39 -23.08 8.36
CA ALA A 254 -13.20 -22.34 9.30
C ALA A 254 -12.54 -20.97 9.57
N PRO A 255 -13.16 -19.84 9.18
CA PRO A 255 -12.58 -18.52 9.43
C PRO A 255 -12.43 -18.29 10.94
N ASN A 256 -11.29 -17.72 11.35
CA ASN A 256 -11.08 -17.39 12.75
C ASN A 256 -12.13 -16.37 13.20
N ARG A 257 -12.54 -16.50 14.47
CA ARG A 257 -13.55 -15.61 15.04
C ARG A 257 -12.99 -14.20 15.13
N ILE A 258 -13.45 -13.32 14.24
CA ILE A 258 -13.15 -11.89 14.31
C ILE A 258 -13.63 -11.30 15.64
N ARG A 259 -12.84 -10.38 16.19
CA ARG A 259 -13.15 -9.73 17.47
C ARG A 259 -14.54 -9.07 17.39
N PRO A 260 -15.42 -9.22 18.41
CA PRO A 260 -16.72 -8.55 18.42
C PRO A 260 -16.54 -7.04 18.28
N ALA A 261 -17.30 -6.42 17.37
CA ALA A 261 -17.34 -4.97 17.23
C ALA A 261 -18.62 -4.43 17.89
N GLN A 262 -18.52 -3.26 18.53
CA GLN A 262 -19.64 -2.56 19.15
C GLN A 262 -19.64 -1.08 18.75
N GLY A 263 -20.75 -0.39 18.96
CA GLY A 263 -20.87 1.05 18.71
C GLY A 263 -20.47 1.44 17.29
N VAL A 264 -19.60 2.45 17.17
CA VAL A 264 -19.13 2.96 15.87
C VAL A 264 -18.42 1.90 15.04
N PHE A 265 -17.66 0.99 15.66
CA PHE A 265 -16.95 -0.07 14.95
C PHE A 265 -17.88 -1.14 14.38
N ALA A 266 -18.99 -1.43 15.05
CA ALA A 266 -20.02 -2.33 14.50
C ALA A 266 -20.65 -1.72 13.25
N LYS A 267 -20.96 -0.42 13.29
CA LYS A 267 -21.49 0.33 12.14
C LYS A 267 -20.49 0.38 10.99
N TYR A 268 -19.23 0.68 11.29
CA TYR A 268 -18.15 0.72 10.31
C TYR A 268 -17.98 -0.63 9.61
N ARG A 269 -17.80 -1.72 10.37
CA ARG A 269 -17.67 -3.08 9.82
C ARG A 269 -18.84 -3.46 8.90
N ALA A 270 -20.06 -3.07 9.27
CA ALA A 270 -21.25 -3.37 8.49
C ALA A 270 -21.32 -2.60 7.16
N ALA A 271 -20.72 -1.42 7.07
CA ALA A 271 -20.81 -0.53 5.92
C ALA A 271 -19.55 -0.49 5.03
N VAL A 272 -18.39 -0.85 5.58
CA VAL A 272 -17.11 -0.62 4.92
C VAL A 272 -16.85 -1.58 3.75
N ALA A 273 -16.36 -1.01 2.65
CA ALA A 273 -15.87 -1.70 1.46
C ALA A 273 -14.43 -2.24 1.64
N SER A 274 -13.93 -2.98 0.65
CA SER A 274 -12.54 -3.46 0.62
C SER A 274 -11.53 -2.31 0.61
N ALA A 275 -10.30 -2.56 1.05
CA ALA A 275 -9.22 -1.58 0.95
C ALA A 275 -8.89 -1.23 -0.51
N SER A 276 -9.00 -2.20 -1.42
CA SER A 276 -8.89 -2.02 -2.89
C SER A 276 -9.95 -1.05 -3.44
N GLN A 277 -11.06 -0.88 -2.73
CA GLN A 277 -12.16 0.04 -3.07
C GLN A 277 -12.10 1.35 -2.25
N GLY A 278 -10.96 1.64 -1.60
CA GLY A 278 -10.78 2.84 -0.79
C GLY A 278 -11.36 2.77 0.63
N ALA A 279 -11.84 1.60 1.08
CA ALA A 279 -12.48 1.42 2.38
C ALA A 279 -13.62 2.43 2.65
N VAL A 280 -14.36 2.79 1.60
CA VAL A 280 -15.51 3.69 1.69
C VAL A 280 -16.66 3.06 2.47
N THR A 281 -17.54 3.89 3.01
CA THR A 281 -18.75 3.45 3.74
C THR A 281 -20.04 3.91 3.05
N ILE A 282 -19.97 4.18 1.74
CA ILE A 282 -21.12 4.56 0.92
C ILE A 282 -21.93 3.34 0.47
N PRO A 283 -23.22 3.50 0.17
CA PRO A 283 -23.98 2.47 -0.52
C PRO A 283 -23.37 2.20 -1.91
N ASN A 284 -23.20 0.92 -2.26
CA ASN A 284 -22.70 0.47 -3.57
C ASN A 284 -21.29 1.02 -3.93
N PRO A 285 -20.23 0.62 -3.21
CA PRO A 285 -18.86 0.97 -3.59
C PRO A 285 -18.55 0.50 -5.03
N PRO A 286 -17.71 1.22 -5.78
CA PRO A 286 -17.26 0.77 -7.10
C PRO A 286 -16.55 -0.59 -6.96
N PRO A 287 -16.59 -1.46 -7.99
CA PRO A 287 -15.91 -2.75 -7.94
C PRO A 287 -14.40 -2.56 -7.73
N ALA A 288 -13.73 -3.56 -7.16
CA ALA A 288 -12.27 -3.56 -7.09
C ALA A 288 -11.69 -3.48 -8.52
N GLN A 289 -10.75 -2.57 -8.75
CA GLN A 289 -10.01 -2.53 -10.00
C GLN A 289 -8.99 -3.67 -10.00
N VAL A 290 -9.09 -4.54 -10.99
CA VAL A 290 -8.13 -5.64 -11.21
C VAL A 290 -7.73 -5.62 -12.68
N PRO A 291 -6.44 -5.77 -13.02
CA PRO A 291 -5.98 -5.90 -14.39
C PRO A 291 -6.75 -6.99 -15.15
N ALA A 292 -7.12 -6.72 -16.41
CA ALA A 292 -7.99 -7.59 -17.19
C ALA A 292 -7.42 -9.02 -17.39
N ASP A 293 -6.10 -9.13 -17.49
CA ASP A 293 -5.37 -10.39 -17.61
C ASP A 293 -5.43 -11.24 -16.33
N LEU A 294 -5.55 -10.60 -15.17
CA LEU A 294 -5.74 -11.25 -13.87
C LEU A 294 -7.21 -11.57 -13.60
N ALA A 295 -8.14 -10.71 -14.06
CA ALA A 295 -9.58 -10.95 -13.95
C ALA A 295 -10.05 -12.19 -14.74
N ALA A 296 -9.40 -12.52 -15.85
CA ALA A 296 -9.72 -13.73 -16.63
C ALA A 296 -9.35 -15.02 -15.87
N ARG A 297 -8.22 -15.03 -15.15
CA ARG A 297 -7.73 -16.20 -14.39
C ARG A 297 -8.60 -16.54 -13.17
N SER A 298 -9.17 -15.53 -12.51
CA SER A 298 -10.09 -15.76 -11.40
C SER A 298 -11.41 -16.37 -11.84
N THR A 299 -11.89 -16.06 -13.06
CA THR A 299 -13.09 -16.69 -13.62
C THR A 299 -12.88 -18.13 -14.05
N GLU A 300 -11.68 -18.50 -14.52
CA GLU A 300 -11.35 -19.88 -14.88
C GLU A 300 -11.21 -20.76 -13.63
N ASN A 301 -10.55 -20.28 -12.57
CA ASN A 301 -10.42 -21.01 -11.32
C ASN A 301 -11.73 -21.15 -10.53
N ALA A 302 -12.69 -20.22 -10.71
CA ALA A 302 -14.01 -20.31 -10.07
C ALA A 302 -14.99 -21.24 -10.83
N ALA A 303 -14.67 -21.61 -12.07
CA ALA A 303 -15.49 -22.48 -12.92
C ALA A 303 -15.02 -23.94 -12.96
N SER A 304 -13.88 -24.25 -12.33
CA SER A 304 -13.30 -25.59 -12.16
C SER A 304 -13.52 -26.14 -10.77
#